data_AF-A0A7S4WH23-F1
#
_entry.id   AF-A0A7S4WH23-F1
#
_cell.length_a   1.000
_cell.length_b   1.000
_cell.length_c   1.000
_cell.angle_alpha   90.00
_cell.angle_beta   90.00
_cell.angle_gamma   90.00
#
_symmetry.space_group_name_H-M   'P 1'
#
loop_
_entity.id
_entity.type
_entity.pdbx_description
1 polymer ?
#
loop_
_entity_poly.entity_id
_entity_poly.type
_entity_poly.pdbx_seq_one_letter_code
_entity_poly.pdbx_strand_id
1 'polypeptide(L)'
;KQLKQLLAWSFTKYDSMQACSLADELKYLGFKYASQAGISISIEDLKVPFIKDLMLQKANQEILNAEKICLKGKITDVERFQKIIDTWNLTSESLKDEVVSYFKTYDPLNS
;
A
#
# COMPACT_ATOMS: atom_id res chain seq x y z
N LYS A 1 15.00 -1.86 6.28
CA LYS A 1 16.24 -1.42 5.59
C LYS A 1 17.44 -1.29 6.54
N GLN A 2 17.28 -0.70 7.73
CA GLN A 2 18.38 -0.47 8.69
C GLN A 2 19.02 -1.75 9.25
N LEU A 3 18.22 -2.77 9.63
CA LEU A 3 18.73 -4.07 10.10
C LEU A 3 19.66 -4.76 9.10
N LYS A 4 19.31 -4.73 7.81
CA LYS A 4 20.14 -5.27 6.73
C LYS A 4 21.48 -4.54 6.63
N GLN A 5 21.48 -3.21 6.76
CA GLN A 5 22.70 -2.40 6.73
C GLN A 5 23.58 -2.68 7.95
N LEU A 6 22.98 -2.83 9.14
CA LEU A 6 23.68 -3.18 10.37
C LEU A 6 24.36 -4.55 10.25
N LEU A 7 23.65 -5.56 9.74
CA LEU A 7 24.22 -6.89 9.52
C LEU A 7 25.36 -6.84 8.49
N ALA A 8 25.15 -6.18 7.35
CA ALA A 8 26.20 -6.02 6.33
C ALA A 8 27.44 -5.28 6.87
N TRP A 9 27.24 -4.26 7.70
CA TRP A 9 28.32 -3.58 8.40
C TRP A 9 29.05 -4.51 9.38
N SER A 10 28.31 -5.32 10.15
CA SER A 10 28.90 -6.30 11.06
C SER A 10 29.73 -7.35 10.33
N PHE A 11 29.26 -7.85 9.19
CA PHE A 11 29.99 -8.81 8.36
C PHE A 11 31.25 -8.23 7.69
N THR A 12 31.30 -6.90 7.51
CA THR A 12 32.46 -6.22 6.89
C THR A 12 33.48 -5.72 7.91
N LYS A 13 33.06 -5.49 9.16
CA LYS A 13 33.92 -4.97 10.23
C LYS A 13 34.42 -6.03 11.21
N TYR A 14 33.68 -7.13 11.38
CA TYR A 14 34.00 -8.19 12.34
C TYR A 14 34.10 -9.55 11.64
N ASP A 15 34.67 -10.52 12.33
CA ASP A 15 34.74 -11.90 11.85
C ASP A 15 33.34 -12.51 11.71
N SER A 16 33.23 -13.46 10.77
CA SER A 16 32.00 -14.18 10.46
C SER A 16 31.32 -14.75 11.71
N MET A 17 32.09 -15.27 12.67
CA MET A 17 31.57 -15.82 13.92
C MET A 17 30.85 -14.76 14.77
N GLN A 18 31.41 -13.56 14.91
CA GLN A 18 30.81 -12.49 15.70
C GLN A 18 29.57 -11.92 15.01
N ALA A 19 29.61 -11.77 13.68
CA ALA A 19 28.47 -11.33 12.90
C ALA A 19 27.31 -12.34 12.94
N CYS A 20 27.60 -13.65 12.91
CA CYS A 20 26.60 -14.70 13.09
C CYS A 20 25.98 -14.66 14.50
N SER A 21 26.78 -14.49 15.55
CA SER A 21 26.28 -14.37 16.92
C SER A 21 25.31 -13.18 17.07
N LEU A 22 25.65 -12.02 16.49
CA LEU A 22 24.78 -10.85 16.47
C LEU A 22 23.45 -11.14 15.74
N ALA A 23 23.50 -11.85 14.61
CA ALA A 23 22.30 -12.21 13.86
C ALA A 23 21.36 -13.12 14.68
N ASP A 24 21.93 -14.08 15.43
CA ASP A 24 21.17 -14.98 16.29
C ASP A 24 20.54 -14.27 17.49
N GLU A 25 21.25 -13.31 18.09
CA GLU A 25 20.69 -12.48 19.17
C GLU A 25 19.54 -11.60 18.67
N LEU A 26 19.71 -10.95 17.51
CA LEU A 26 18.65 -10.15 16.88
C LEU A 26 17.43 -11.00 16.55
N LYS A 27 17.63 -12.24 16.09
CA LYS A 27 16.56 -13.20 15.84
C LYS A 27 15.79 -13.50 17.13
N TYR A 28 16.49 -13.87 18.21
CA TYR A 28 15.86 -14.20 19.49
C TYR A 28 15.08 -13.01 20.06
N LEU A 29 15.69 -11.83 20.04
CA LEU A 29 15.08 -10.59 20.51
C LEU A 29 13.85 -10.23 19.68
N GLY A 30 13.93 -10.36 18.36
CA GLY A 30 12.81 -10.15 17.44
C GLY A 30 11.63 -11.07 17.73
N PHE A 31 11.87 -12.38 17.90
CA PHE A 31 10.80 -13.33 18.23
C PHE A 31 10.17 -13.05 19.59
N LYS A 32 10.98 -12.75 20.62
CA LYS A 32 10.48 -12.44 21.97
C LYS A 32 9.53 -11.24 21.95
N TYR A 33 9.95 -10.13 21.35
CA TYR A 33 9.12 -8.93 21.31
C TYR A 33 7.94 -9.05 20.34
N ALA A 34 8.08 -9.80 19.24
CA ALA A 34 6.95 -10.08 18.34
C ALA A 34 5.82 -10.83 19.08
N SER A 35 6.16 -11.84 19.89
CA SER A 35 5.18 -12.55 20.71
C SER A 35 4.57 -11.68 21.81
N GLN A 36 5.36 -10.81 22.45
CA GLN A 36 4.87 -9.89 23.49
C GLN A 36 3.99 -8.77 22.93
N ALA A 37 4.30 -8.28 21.72
CA ALA A 37 3.54 -7.22 21.07
C ALA A 37 2.12 -7.67 20.69
N GLY A 38 1.89 -8.98 20.54
CA GLY A 38 0.54 -9.52 20.33
C GLY A 38 -0.14 -8.99 19.07
N ILE A 39 0.64 -8.61 18.05
CA ILE A 39 0.12 -8.03 16.81
C ILE A 39 -0.76 -9.08 16.13
N SER A 40 -2.01 -8.71 15.87
CA SER A 40 -3.01 -9.55 15.21
C SER A 40 -3.75 -8.73 14.16
N ILE A 41 -4.47 -9.40 13.26
CA ILE A 41 -5.28 -8.75 12.22
C ILE A 41 -6.74 -8.99 12.58
N SER A 42 -7.45 -7.90 12.86
CA SER A 42 -8.88 -7.87 13.15
C SER A 42 -9.65 -7.16 12.04
N ILE A 43 -10.97 -7.33 12.04
CA ILE A 43 -11.88 -6.59 11.16
C ILE A 43 -11.79 -5.08 11.41
N GLU A 44 -11.47 -4.68 12.64
CA GLU A 44 -11.31 -3.29 13.05
C GLU A 44 -10.10 -2.60 12.41
N ASP A 45 -9.11 -3.38 11.96
CA ASP A 45 -7.93 -2.88 11.28
C ASP A 45 -8.22 -2.54 9.81
N LEU A 46 -9.31 -3.06 9.25
CA LEU A 46 -9.73 -2.86 7.86
C LEU A 46 -10.65 -1.64 7.70
N LYS A 47 -10.21 -0.48 8.20
CA LYS A 47 -10.97 0.77 8.07
C LYS A 47 -10.95 1.26 6.63
N VAL A 48 -12.14 1.49 6.07
CA VAL A 48 -12.30 2.08 4.73
C VAL A 48 -12.30 3.60 4.87
N PRO A 49 -11.42 4.33 4.15
CA PRO A 49 -11.41 5.79 4.21
C PRO A 49 -12.66 6.38 3.55
N PHE A 50 -13.25 7.39 4.18
CA PHE A 50 -14.49 8.05 3.73
C PHE A 50 -14.40 8.62 2.30
N ILE A 51 -13.19 8.96 1.86
CA ILE A 51 -12.92 9.50 0.53
C ILE A 51 -13.19 8.50 -0.60
N LYS A 52 -13.25 7.20 -0.31
CA LYS A 52 -13.53 6.15 -1.29
C LYS A 52 -14.81 6.42 -2.08
N ASP A 53 -15.89 6.78 -1.40
CA ASP A 53 -17.19 7.01 -2.05
C ASP A 53 -17.13 8.21 -3.01
N LEU A 54 -16.43 9.28 -2.60
CA LEU A 54 -16.24 10.45 -3.44
C LEU A 54 -15.39 10.13 -4.69
N MET A 55 -14.35 9.31 -4.55
CA MET A 55 -13.52 8.87 -5.68
C MET A 55 -14.30 7.98 -6.65
N LEU A 56 -15.12 7.06 -6.13
CA LEU A 56 -15.99 6.22 -6.96
C LEU A 56 -17.04 7.03 -7.70
N GLN A 57 -17.67 8.02 -7.05
CA GLN A 57 -18.60 8.93 -7.71
C GLN A 57 -17.92 9.70 -8.85
N LYS A 58 -16.71 10.21 -8.62
CA LYS A 58 -15.93 10.92 -9.64
C LYS A 58 -15.59 10.01 -10.83
N ALA A 59 -15.12 8.80 -10.56
CA ALA A 59 -14.81 7.81 -11.61
C ALA A 59 -16.03 7.46 -12.45
N ASN A 60 -17.18 7.21 -11.80
CA ASN A 60 -18.44 6.94 -12.49
C ASN A 60 -18.90 8.12 -13.35
N GLN A 61 -18.73 9.35 -12.89
CA GLN A 61 -19.04 10.54 -13.70
C GLN A 61 -18.14 10.65 -14.93
N GLU A 62 -16.84 10.34 -14.81
CA GLU A 62 -15.94 10.31 -15.97
C GLU A 62 -16.34 9.24 -16.99
N ILE A 63 -16.73 8.05 -16.53
CA ILE A 63 -17.21 6.97 -17.37
C ILE A 63 -18.48 7.38 -18.12
N LEU A 64 -19.47 7.95 -17.42
CA LEU A 64 -20.70 8.47 -18.04
C LEU A 64 -20.42 9.56 -19.06
N ASN A 65 -19.41 10.41 -18.82
CA ASN A 65 -19.00 11.42 -19.77
C ASN A 65 -18.35 10.80 -21.01
N ALA A 66 -17.51 9.78 -20.86
CA ALA A 66 -16.93 9.03 -21.98
C ALA A 66 -18.02 8.37 -22.84
N GLU A 67 -19.04 7.77 -22.21
CA GLU A 67 -20.20 7.23 -22.92
C GLU A 67 -20.96 8.30 -23.70
N LYS A 68 -21.26 9.44 -23.09
CA LYS A 68 -21.94 10.56 -23.77
C LYS A 68 -21.14 11.10 -24.96
N ILE A 69 -19.82 11.14 -24.86
CA ILE A 69 -18.93 11.59 -25.94
C ILE A 69 -18.90 10.57 -27.09
N CYS A 70 -18.91 9.28 -26.76
CA CYS A 70 -19.01 8.18 -27.73
C CYS A 70 -20.36 8.22 -28.48
N LEU A 71 -21.47 8.40 -27.75
CA LEU A 71 -22.81 8.54 -28.34
C LEU A 71 -22.94 9.75 -29.27
N LYS A 72 -22.15 10.80 -29.04
CA LYS A 72 -22.06 11.98 -29.93
C LYS A 72 -21.14 11.75 -31.13
N GLY A 73 -20.57 10.55 -31.29
CA GLY A 73 -19.66 10.19 -32.40
C GLY A 73 -18.29 10.87 -32.34
N LYS A 74 -17.89 11.41 -31.18
CA LYS A 74 -16.62 12.14 -31.03
C LYS A 74 -15.41 11.24 -30.72
N ILE A 75 -15.66 10.04 -30.20
CA ILE A 75 -14.65 9.01 -29.92
C ILE A 75 -15.17 7.67 -30.43
N THR A 76 -14.25 6.75 -30.70
CA THR A 76 -14.55 5.37 -31.07
C THR A 76 -14.85 4.51 -29.84
N ASP A 77 -15.48 3.35 -30.04
CA ASP A 77 -15.72 2.39 -28.96
C ASP A 77 -14.42 1.89 -28.32
N VAL A 78 -13.35 1.71 -29.10
CA VAL A 78 -12.04 1.29 -28.60
C VAL A 78 -11.45 2.34 -27.66
N GLU A 79 -11.51 3.62 -28.04
CA GLU A 79 -11.05 4.73 -27.20
C GLU A 79 -11.91 4.86 -25.93
N ARG A 80 -13.23 4.64 -26.03
CA ARG A 80 -14.13 4.60 -24.87
C ARG A 80 -13.72 3.49 -23.88
N PHE A 81 -13.48 2.28 -24.37
CA PHE A 81 -13.05 1.15 -23.53
C PHE A 81 -11.71 1.43 -22.85
N GLN A 82 -10.72 1.93 -23.60
CA GLN A 82 -9.43 2.29 -23.03
C GLN A 82 -9.59 3.36 -21.93
N LYS A 83 -10.41 4.38 -22.19
CA LYS A 83 -10.67 5.45 -21.21
C LYS A 83 -11.28 4.92 -19.92
N ILE A 84 -12.22 3.97 -20.00
CA ILE A 84 -12.82 3.35 -18.82
C ILE A 84 -11.78 2.57 -18.00
N ILE A 85 -10.92 1.80 -18.67
CA ILE A 85 -9.84 1.04 -18.02
C ILE A 85 -8.89 2.01 -17.31
N ASP A 86 -8.49 3.09 -17.99
CA ASP A 86 -7.58 4.09 -17.43
C ASP A 86 -8.19 4.78 -16.21
N THR A 87 -9.47 5.17 -16.28
CA THR A 87 -10.18 5.79 -15.14
C THR A 87 -10.21 4.85 -13.93
N TRP A 88 -10.50 3.56 -14.11
CA TRP A 88 -10.49 2.59 -13.00
C TRP A 88 -9.09 2.36 -12.43
N ASN A 89 -8.08 2.22 -13.28
CA ASN A 89 -6.69 2.04 -12.85
C ASN A 89 -6.20 3.26 -12.04
N LEU A 90 -6.43 4.47 -12.55
CA LEU A 90 -6.05 5.71 -11.86
C LEU A 90 -6.78 5.86 -10.53
N THR A 91 -8.07 5.55 -10.49
CA THR A 91 -8.86 5.62 -9.25
C THR A 91 -8.38 4.59 -8.23
N SER A 92 -8.02 3.38 -8.66
CA SER A 92 -7.50 2.32 -7.79
C SER A 92 -6.14 2.68 -7.19
N GLU A 93 -5.19 3.15 -8.00
CA GLU A 93 -3.88 3.57 -7.48
C GLU A 93 -4.02 4.79 -6.55
N SER A 94 -4.84 5.77 -6.93
CA SER A 94 -5.09 6.94 -6.07
C SER A 94 -5.74 6.54 -4.74
N LEU A 95 -6.69 5.59 -4.75
CA LEU A 95 -7.34 5.10 -3.53
C LEU A 95 -6.33 4.36 -2.63
N LYS A 96 -5.43 3.57 -3.22
CA LYS A 96 -4.37 2.87 -2.48
C LYS A 96 -3.43 3.85 -1.78
N ASP A 97 -2.99 4.90 -2.48
CA ASP A 97 -2.14 5.93 -1.88
C ASP A 97 -2.86 6.65 -0.73
N GLU A 98 -4.15 6.93 -0.91
CA GLU A 98 -4.98 7.58 0.10
C GLU A 98 -5.22 6.68 1.32
N VAL A 99 -5.41 5.37 1.12
CA VAL A 99 -5.50 4.39 2.22
C VAL A 99 -4.20 4.39 3.04
N VAL A 100 -3.03 4.39 2.39
CA VAL A 100 -1.74 4.46 3.08
C VAL A 100 -1.58 5.79 3.84
N SER A 101 -2.01 6.90 3.24
CA SER A 101 -2.00 8.23 3.90
C SER A 101 -2.93 8.28 5.12
N TYR A 102 -4.12 7.70 4.99
CA TYR A 102 -5.12 7.63 6.05
C TYR A 102 -4.59 6.87 7.26
N PHE A 103 -4.04 5.67 7.07
CA PHE A 103 -3.48 4.90 8.16
C PHE A 103 -2.29 5.62 8.82
N LYS A 104 -1.36 6.19 8.04
CA LYS A 104 -0.24 6.95 8.62
C LYS A 104 -0.69 8.13 9.50
N THR A 105 -1.81 8.76 9.17
CA THR A 105 -2.29 9.96 9.85
C THR A 105 -3.16 9.64 11.06
N TYR A 106 -4.08 8.69 10.90
CA TYR A 106 -5.12 8.40 11.90
C TYR A 106 -4.85 7.14 12.73
N ASP A 107 -3.99 6.23 12.24
CA ASP A 107 -3.71 4.94 12.88
C ASP A 107 -2.27 4.46 12.55
N PRO A 108 -1.24 5.15 13.08
CA PRO A 108 0.15 4.94 12.68
C PRO A 108 0.70 3.55 13.08
N LEU A 109 0.01 2.84 13.97
CA LEU A 109 0.35 1.48 14.37
C LEU A 109 -0.25 0.42 13.43
N ASN A 110 -1.24 0.81 12.64
CA ASN A 110 -1.91 0.03 11.61
C ASN A 110 -1.55 0.55 10.20
N SER A 111 -0.25 0.80 9.96
CA SER A 111 0.29 1.42 8.73
C SER A 111 1.27 0.53 7.98
#